data_AF-A0A524RSS6-F1
#
_entry.id   AF-A0A524RSS6-F1
#
_cell.length_a   1.000
_cell.length_b   1.000
_cell.length_c   1.000
_cell.angle_alpha   90.00
_cell.angle_beta   90.00
_cell.angle_gamma   90.00
#
_symmetry.space_group_name_H-M   'P 1'
#
loop_
_entity.id
_entity.type
_entity.pdbx_description
1 polymer ?
#
loop_
_entity_poly.entity_id
_entity_poly.type
_entity_poly.pdbx_seq_one_letter_code
_entity_poly.pdbx_strand_id
1 'polypeptide(L)' 'MAVAREMGSALRESAQSLNIRERLDYSCALFDPSGRLVAHAPHIPVHLGSMGSAVRA' A
#
# COMPACT_ATOMS: atom_id res chain seq x y z
N MET A 1 6.87 -10.83 0.60
CA MET A 1 5.42 -10.56 0.75
C MET A 1 4.97 -10.28 2.20
N ALA A 2 5.65 -10.76 3.25
CA ALA A 2 5.24 -10.51 4.64
C ALA A 2 5.29 -9.03 5.05
N VAL A 3 6.37 -8.31 4.69
CA VAL A 3 6.58 -6.91 5.11
C VAL A 3 5.48 -5.94 4.68
N ALA A 4 5.00 -6.02 3.44
CA ALA A 4 3.96 -5.11 2.95
C ALA A 4 2.59 -5.37 3.62
N ARG A 5 2.32 -6.61 4.03
CA ARG A 5 1.14 -6.95 4.84
C ARG A 5 1.25 -6.39 6.25
N GLU A 6 2.42 -6.52 6.87
CA GLU A 6 2.68 -6.00 8.21
C GLU A 6 2.59 -4.47 8.24
N MET A 7 3.14 -3.79 7.24
CA MET A 7 2.93 -2.34 7.04
C MET A 7 1.43 -2.00 6.99
N GLY A 8 0.65 -2.81 6.26
CA GLY A 8 -0.80 -2.62 6.15
C GLY A 8 -1.55 -2.84 7.46
N SER A 9 -1.14 -3.80 8.28
CA SER A 9 -1.71 -4.01 9.62
C SER A 9 -1.36 -2.85 10.55
N ALA A 10 -0.10 -2.46 10.61
CA ALA A 10 0.35 -1.35 11.45
C ALA A 10 -0.32 -0.01 11.05
N LEU A 11 -0.50 0.25 9.76
CA LEU A 11 -1.23 1.42 9.27
C LEU A 11 -2.70 1.41 9.72
N ARG A 12 -3.37 0.25 9.61
CA ARG A 12 -4.77 0.12 10.05
C ARG A 12 -4.94 0.30 11.55
N GLU A 13 -4.06 -0.30 12.34
CA GLU A 13 -4.11 -0.26 13.80
C GLU A 13 -3.85 1.15 14.35
N SER A 14 -2.96 1.90 13.70
CA SER A 14 -2.61 3.28 14.09
C SER A 14 -3.56 4.34 13.54
N ALA A 15 -4.38 4.03 12.54
CA ALA A 15 -5.23 5.00 11.89
C ALA A 15 -6.38 5.49 12.79
N GLN A 16 -6.67 6.79 12.71
CA GLN A 16 -7.89 7.39 13.24
C GLN A 16 -8.99 7.51 12.16
N SER A 17 -8.63 7.41 10.88
CA SER A 17 -9.56 7.50 9.75
C SER A 17 -10.41 6.23 9.63
N LEU A 18 -11.74 6.38 9.64
CA LEU A 18 -12.66 5.27 9.41
C LEU A 18 -12.53 4.67 8.01
N ASN A 19 -12.15 5.47 7.01
CA ASN A 19 -11.87 4.95 5.67
C ASN A 19 -10.70 3.95 5.70
N ILE A 20 -9.71 4.17 6.55
CA ILE A 20 -8.56 3.25 6.69
C ILE A 20 -8.90 2.08 7.62
N ARG A 21 -9.45 2.35 8.82
CA ARG A 21 -9.71 1.32 9.84
C ARG A 21 -10.78 0.30 9.44
N GLU A 22 -11.88 0.79 8.88
CA GLU A 22 -13.11 0.03 8.67
C GLU A 22 -13.35 -0.28 7.20
N ARG A 23 -13.16 0.72 6.32
CA ARG A 23 -13.37 0.53 4.88
C ARG A 23 -12.17 -0.07 4.14
N LEU A 24 -11.03 -0.17 4.83
CA LEU A 24 -9.77 -0.68 4.27
C LEU A 24 -9.36 0.02 2.97
N ASP A 25 -9.69 1.31 2.86
CA ASP A 25 -9.39 2.15 1.70
C ASP A 25 -7.96 2.70 1.79
N TYR A 26 -6.99 1.79 1.65
CA TYR A 26 -5.58 2.10 1.63
C TYR A 26 -4.81 0.99 0.91
N SER A 27 -3.56 1.25 0.55
CA SER A 27 -2.67 0.23 0.00
C SER A 27 -1.25 0.47 0.46
N CYS A 28 -0.51 -0.62 0.68
CA CYS A 28 0.91 -0.59 1.02
C CYS A 28 1.68 -1.33 -0.06
N ALA A 29 2.74 -0.69 -0.56
CA ALA A 29 3.59 -1.21 -1.60
C ALA A 29 5.04 -0.77 -1.36
N LEU A 30 5.99 -1.64 -1.72
CA LEU A 30 7.42 -1.39 -1.74
C LEU A 30 7.90 -1.38 -3.18
N PHE A 31 8.72 -0.40 -3.50
CA PHE A 31 9.33 -0.24 -4.81
C PHE A 31 10.85 -0.26 -4.69
N ASP A 32 11.53 -0.75 -5.71
CA ASP A 32 12.99 -0.65 -5.80
C ASP A 32 13.41 0.76 -6.27
N PRO A 33 14.72 1.10 -6.25
CA PRO A 33 15.20 2.40 -6.71
C PRO A 33 14.89 2.75 -8.17
N SER A 34 14.52 1.75 -8.99
CA SER A 34 14.07 1.96 -10.38
C SER A 34 12.56 2.12 -10.51
N GLY A 35 11.83 2.18 -9.39
CA GLY A 35 10.38 2.32 -9.35
C GLY A 35 9.61 1.07 -9.77
N ARG A 36 10.23 -0.12 -9.70
CA ARG A 36 9.56 -1.40 -9.94
C ARG A 36 8.95 -1.91 -8.64
N LEU A 37 7.73 -2.45 -8.73
CA LEU A 37 7.02 -3.01 -7.57
C LEU A 37 7.70 -4.28 -7.08
N VAL A 38 8.10 -4.30 -5.81
CA VAL A 38 8.82 -5.40 -5.15
C VAL A 38 7.90 -6.22 -4.24
N ALA A 39 7.04 -5.55 -3.47
CA ALA A 39 6.11 -6.21 -2.57
C ALA A 39 4.88 -5.36 -2.32
N HIS A 40 3.78 -5.99 -1.93
CA HIS A 40 2.51 -5.30 -1.76
C HIS A 40 1.55 -6.03 -0.80
N ALA A 41 0.64 -5.31 -0.15
CA ALA A 41 -0.46 -5.87 0.66
C ALA A 41 -1.62 -6.39 -0.23
N PRO A 42 -2.70 -7.01 0.27
CA PRO A 42 -3.88 -7.37 -0.53
C PRO A 42 -4.66 -6.11 -0.98
N HIS A 43 -5.22 -6.07 -2.20
CA HIS A 43 -5.44 -4.79 -2.91
C HIS A 43 -6.80 -4.45 -3.48
N ILE A 44 -6.96 -3.11 -3.59
CA ILE A 44 -7.74 -2.33 -4.57
C ILE A 44 -6.84 -2.07 -5.82
N PRO A 45 -7.09 -2.69 -6.99
CA PRO A 45 -6.18 -2.68 -8.15
C PRO A 45 -5.75 -1.31 -8.68
N VAL A 46 -6.62 -0.30 -8.57
CA VAL A 46 -6.36 1.05 -9.09
C VAL A 46 -5.19 1.74 -8.37
N HIS A 47 -5.00 1.47 -7.07
CA HIS A 47 -3.92 2.06 -6.28
C HIS A 47 -2.54 1.61 -6.75
N LEU A 48 -2.38 0.34 -7.11
CA LEU A 48 -1.09 -0.16 -7.57
C LEU A 48 -0.65 0.48 -8.90
N GLY A 49 -1.59 0.66 -9.83
CA GLY A 49 -1.32 1.29 -11.11
C GLY A 49 -0.87 2.74 -10.95
N SER A 50 -1.59 3.52 -10.12
CA SER A 50 -1.26 4.93 -9.88
C SER A 50 0.03 5.11 -9.06
N MET A 51 0.25 4.30 -8.02
CA MET A 51 1.49 4.34 -7.21
C MET A 51 2.73 4.07 -8.06
N GLY A 52 2.68 3.10 -8.98
CA GLY A 52 3.80 2.82 -9.87
C GLY A 52 4.15 4.00 -10.77
N SER A 53 3.15 4.70 -11.30
CA SER A 53 3.38 5.92 -12.09
C SER A 53 3.93 7.06 -11.25
N ALA A 54 3.42 7.26 -10.03
CA ALA A 54 3.87 8.31 -9.12
C ALA A 54 5.33 8.12 -8.66
N VAL A 55 5.76 6.88 -8.42
CA VAL A 55 7.13 6.58 -7.98
C VAL A 55 8.17 6.75 -9.11
N ARG A 56 7.75 6.64 -10.37
CA ARG A 56 8.63 6.83 -11.54
C ARG A 56 8.66 8.26 -12.09
N ALA A 57 7.80 9.14 -11.58
CA ALA A 57 7.73 10.55 -11.97
C ALA A 57 8.77 11.38 -11.21
#